data_AF-A0AAU6ITB1-F1
#
_entry.id   AF-A0AAU6ITB1-F1
#
_cell.length_a   1.000
_cell.length_b   1.000
_cell.length_c   1.000
_cell.angle_alpha   90.00
_cell.angle_beta   90.00
_cell.angle_gamma   90.00
#
_symmetry.space_group_name_H-M   'P 1'
#
loop_
_entity.id
_entity.type
_entity.pdbx_description
1 polymer ?
#
loop_
_entity_poly.entity_id
_entity_poly.type
_entity_poly.pdbx_seq_one_letter_code
_entity_poly.pdbx_strand_id
1 'polypeptide(L)'
;MIVRLADRLRGLPDLLARLGPGSRVLLLRIVARFGWKVTGAVLAAALYAAPRYRQWIVWVLLGWCAAAWSHAPSDEPAEDHIEDADAPVEEGSAGPDPADVADVVRDVIGTGRGALLTGLRGPLGAADTRAVRECLDAAGIPVRPGVRTSGGNGPGVHRDDVPTPRPAPADTPVGVVAAGEVADANNG
;
A
#
# COMPACT_ATOMS: atom_id res chain seq x y z
N MET A 1 23.06 -2.94 22.27
CA MET A 1 23.91 -3.98 22.92
C MET A 1 24.40 -5.05 21.93
N ILE A 2 23.58 -5.47 20.96
CA ILE A 2 23.89 -6.52 19.97
C ILE A 2 25.12 -6.17 19.07
N VAL A 3 25.29 -4.91 18.69
CA VAL A 3 26.39 -4.47 17.81
C VAL A 3 27.77 -4.69 18.43
N ARG A 4 27.92 -4.52 19.76
CA ARG A 4 29.19 -4.76 20.48
C ARG A 4 29.61 -6.23 20.49
N LEU A 5 28.65 -7.15 20.37
CA LEU A 5 28.93 -8.57 20.34
C LEU A 5 29.47 -9.00 18.96
N ALA A 6 28.90 -8.44 17.89
CA ALA A 6 29.32 -8.70 16.52
C ALA A 6 30.78 -8.27 16.26
N ASP A 7 31.19 -7.11 16.78
CA ASP A 7 32.57 -6.64 16.62
C ASP A 7 33.59 -7.45 17.42
N ARG A 8 33.21 -7.99 18.59
CA ARG A 8 34.08 -8.92 19.33
C ARG A 8 34.26 -10.26 18.62
N LEU A 9 33.25 -10.73 17.91
CA LEU A 9 33.33 -11.98 17.15
C LEU A 9 34.20 -11.84 15.88
N ARG A 10 34.34 -10.63 15.33
CA ARG A 10 35.21 -10.36 14.16
C ARG A 10 36.71 -10.43 14.44
N GLY A 11 37.16 -10.14 15.66
CA GLY A 11 38.59 -10.21 16.04
C GLY A 11 39.07 -11.58 16.54
N LEU A 12 38.13 -12.51 16.77
CA LEU A 12 38.38 -13.87 17.22
C LEU A 12 39.25 -14.72 16.24
N PRO A 13 39.08 -14.63 14.91
CA PRO A 13 39.96 -15.36 13.97
C PRO A 13 41.43 -14.92 14.05
N ASP A 14 41.73 -13.63 14.24
CA ASP A 14 43.10 -13.15 14.36
C ASP A 14 43.77 -13.61 15.66
N LEU A 15 43.00 -13.69 16.75
CA LEU A 15 43.47 -14.30 17.99
C LEU A 15 43.77 -15.78 17.79
N LEU A 16 42.88 -16.54 17.14
CA LEU A 16 43.08 -17.96 16.82
C LEU A 16 44.28 -18.18 15.88
N ALA A 17 44.55 -17.23 14.99
CA ALA A 17 45.71 -17.27 14.11
C ALA A 17 47.05 -17.14 14.87
N ARG A 18 47.06 -16.51 16.06
CA ARG A 18 48.26 -16.43 16.92
C ARG A 18 48.51 -17.68 17.75
N LEU A 19 47.54 -18.59 17.88
CA LEU A 19 47.76 -19.86 18.56
C LEU A 19 48.56 -20.82 17.68
N GLY A 20 49.60 -21.42 18.27
CA GLY A 20 50.46 -22.40 17.60
C GLY A 20 49.68 -23.64 17.11
N PRO A 21 50.19 -24.35 16.10
CA PRO A 21 49.48 -25.42 15.41
C PRO A 21 48.96 -26.54 16.33
N GLY A 22 49.68 -26.86 17.41
CA GLY A 22 49.25 -27.87 18.40
C GLY A 22 48.01 -27.46 19.20
N SER A 23 47.86 -26.17 19.52
CA SER A 23 46.69 -25.68 20.27
C SER A 23 45.42 -25.65 19.41
N ARG A 24 45.56 -25.37 18.11
CA ARG A 24 44.43 -25.39 17.17
C ARG A 24 43.81 -26.79 17.02
N VAL A 25 44.64 -27.83 16.93
CA VAL A 25 44.17 -29.22 16.85
C VAL A 25 43.44 -29.64 18.12
N LEU A 26 43.92 -29.19 19.29
CA LEU A 26 43.31 -29.49 20.57
C LEU A 26 41.95 -28.76 20.72
N LEU A 27 41.87 -27.49 20.31
CA LEU A 27 40.62 -26.74 20.25
C LEU A 27 39.60 -27.39 19.30
N LEU A 28 40.01 -27.79 18.09
CA LEU A 28 39.14 -28.47 17.14
C LEU A 28 38.63 -29.80 17.69
N ARG A 29 39.46 -30.56 18.40
CA ARG A 29 39.02 -31.81 19.06
C ARG A 29 38.05 -31.56 20.20
N ILE A 30 38.26 -30.52 20.99
CA ILE A 30 37.32 -30.11 22.05
C ILE A 30 36.00 -29.67 21.43
N VAL A 31 36.02 -28.78 20.44
CA VAL A 31 34.82 -28.30 19.73
C VAL A 31 34.10 -29.46 19.05
N ALA A 32 34.80 -30.39 18.41
CA ALA A 32 34.16 -31.56 17.80
C ALA A 32 33.53 -32.49 18.85
N ARG A 33 34.21 -32.72 19.99
CA ARG A 33 33.76 -33.64 21.04
C ARG A 33 32.61 -33.06 21.87
N PHE A 34 32.59 -31.76 22.09
CA PHE A 34 31.56 -31.07 22.87
C PHE A 34 30.47 -30.44 21.99
N GLY A 35 30.76 -30.12 20.73
CA GLY A 35 29.83 -29.49 19.81
C GLY A 35 28.56 -30.31 19.66
N TRP A 36 28.66 -31.62 19.43
CA TRP A 36 27.49 -32.48 19.32
C TRP A 36 26.64 -32.53 20.60
N LYS A 37 27.28 -32.46 21.78
CA LYS A 37 26.58 -32.44 23.08
C LYS A 37 25.84 -31.13 23.28
N VAL A 38 26.47 -30.00 22.92
CA VAL A 38 25.84 -28.67 22.99
C VAL A 38 24.68 -28.61 22.01
N THR A 39 24.86 -29.04 20.76
CA THR A 39 23.78 -29.11 19.77
C THR A 39 22.63 -30.00 20.25
N GLY A 40 22.94 -31.18 20.79
CA GLY A 40 21.94 -32.08 21.36
C GLY A 40 21.17 -31.47 22.53
N ALA A 41 21.87 -30.79 23.45
CA ALA A 41 21.25 -30.10 24.58
C ALA A 41 20.34 -28.94 24.14
N VAL A 42 20.78 -28.13 23.17
CA VAL A 42 19.97 -27.05 22.60
C VAL A 42 18.74 -27.59 21.90
N LEU A 43 18.88 -28.66 21.11
CA LEU A 43 17.76 -29.31 20.42
C LEU A 43 16.75 -29.88 21.43
N ALA A 44 17.23 -30.58 22.46
CA ALA A 44 16.38 -31.13 23.51
C ALA A 44 15.65 -30.03 24.29
N ALA A 45 16.35 -28.94 24.64
CA ALA A 45 15.75 -27.79 25.28
C ALA A 45 14.69 -27.13 24.39
N ALA A 46 14.95 -26.99 23.09
CA ALA A 46 13.98 -26.44 22.12
C ALA A 46 12.75 -27.34 21.97
N LEU A 47 12.93 -28.65 21.87
CA LEU A 47 11.84 -29.62 21.79
C LEU A 47 11.01 -29.67 23.07
N TYR A 48 11.63 -29.53 24.24
CA TYR A 48 10.94 -29.44 25.52
C TYR A 48 10.18 -28.11 25.68
N ALA A 49 10.79 -27.01 25.23
CA ALA A 49 10.24 -25.67 25.24
C ALA A 49 9.04 -25.55 24.29
N ALA A 50 9.11 -26.15 23.09
CA ALA A 50 8.09 -26.03 22.06
C ALA A 50 6.64 -26.25 22.53
N PRO A 51 6.27 -27.38 23.19
CA PRO A 51 4.91 -27.57 23.68
C PRO A 51 4.55 -26.62 24.82
N ARG A 52 5.52 -26.25 25.67
CA ARG A 52 5.29 -25.37 26.83
C ARG A 52 5.05 -23.91 26.41
N TYR A 53 5.75 -23.44 25.38
CA TYR A 53 5.58 -22.08 24.86
C TYR A 53 4.55 -22.00 23.74
N ARG A 54 4.09 -23.12 23.17
CA ARG A 54 3.04 -23.12 22.13
C ARG A 54 1.80 -22.34 22.57
N GLN A 55 1.32 -22.58 23.79
CA GLN A 55 0.13 -21.88 24.30
C GLN A 55 0.40 -20.39 24.51
N TRP A 56 1.60 -20.03 24.99
CA TRP A 56 2.00 -18.64 25.18
C TRP A 56 2.13 -17.89 23.85
N ILE A 57 2.73 -18.52 22.84
CA ILE A 57 2.83 -17.98 21.47
C ILE A 57 1.44 -17.76 20.88
N VAL A 58 0.52 -18.71 21.04
CA VAL A 58 -0.87 -18.54 20.59
C VAL A 58 -1.53 -17.35 21.26
N TRP A 59 -1.38 -17.18 22.58
CA TRP A 59 -1.93 -16.02 23.29
C TRP A 59 -1.30 -14.70 22.86
N VAL A 60 0.02 -14.65 22.67
CA VAL A 60 0.72 -13.46 22.17
C VAL A 60 0.26 -13.11 20.76
N LEU A 61 0.14 -14.11 19.88
CA LEU A 61 -0.34 -13.92 18.52
C LEU A 61 -1.79 -13.46 18.49
N LEU A 62 -2.66 -14.05 19.33
CA LEU A 62 -4.06 -13.69 19.46
C LEU A 62 -4.22 -12.26 20.00
N GLY A 63 -3.45 -11.90 21.04
CA GLY A 63 -3.43 -10.55 21.60
C GLY A 63 -2.92 -9.51 20.60
N TRP A 64 -1.91 -9.86 19.80
CA TRP A 64 -1.46 -9.01 18.70
C TRP A 64 -2.54 -8.90 17.62
N CYS A 65 -3.15 -10.00 17.17
CA CYS A 65 -4.26 -9.94 16.21
C CYS A 65 -5.40 -9.05 16.73
N ALA A 66 -5.79 -9.17 18.00
CA ALA A 66 -6.81 -8.32 18.60
C ALA A 66 -6.40 -6.84 18.61
N ALA A 67 -5.14 -6.53 18.94
CA ALA A 67 -4.62 -5.16 18.89
C ALA A 67 -4.53 -4.60 17.45
N ALA A 68 -4.25 -5.47 16.47
CA ALA A 68 -4.25 -5.10 15.06
C ALA A 68 -5.68 -4.84 14.55
N TRP A 69 -6.66 -5.64 14.99
CA TRP A 69 -8.07 -5.44 14.68
C TRP A 69 -8.66 -4.21 15.36
N SER A 70 -8.24 -3.88 16.59
CA SER A 70 -8.69 -2.64 17.25
C SER A 70 -8.12 -1.37 16.62
N HIS A 71 -7.03 -1.50 15.86
CA HIS A 71 -6.48 -0.43 15.02
C HIS A 71 -6.92 -0.51 13.56
N ALA A 72 -7.66 -1.56 13.17
CA ALA A 72 -8.34 -1.54 11.90
C ALA A 72 -9.40 -0.44 12.00
N PRO A 73 -9.47 0.50 11.02
CA PRO A 73 -10.58 1.43 10.94
C PRO A 73 -11.86 0.60 10.97
N SER A 74 -12.70 0.81 11.99
CA SER A 74 -14.03 0.23 11.99
C SER A 74 -14.78 0.88 10.84
N ASP A 75 -14.88 0.16 9.72
CA ASP A 75 -15.97 0.36 8.78
C ASP A 75 -17.23 -0.07 9.54
N GLU A 76 -17.73 0.77 10.45
CA GLU A 76 -19.07 0.61 10.97
C GLU A 76 -20.00 0.79 9.76
N PRO A 77 -20.70 -0.26 9.29
CA PRO A 77 -21.87 0.00 8.48
C PRO A 77 -22.81 0.79 9.38
N ALA A 78 -23.32 1.91 8.87
CA ALA A 78 -24.45 2.59 9.48
C ALA A 78 -25.57 1.53 9.65
N GLU A 79 -25.70 0.98 10.86
CA GLU A 79 -26.89 0.24 11.23
C GLU A 79 -27.98 1.29 11.30
N ASP A 80 -28.80 1.31 10.24
CA ASP A 80 -30.08 2.00 10.17
C ASP A 80 -30.91 1.60 11.40
N HIS A 81 -30.82 2.42 12.44
CA HIS A 81 -31.81 2.46 13.49
C HIS A 81 -33.05 3.11 12.86
N ILE A 82 -33.88 2.29 12.22
CA ILE A 82 -35.24 2.69 11.82
C ILE A 82 -36.04 2.81 13.12
N GLU A 83 -36.01 3.99 13.72
CA GLU A 83 -37.04 4.45 14.64
C GLU A 83 -37.81 5.55 13.91
N ASP A 84 -39.11 5.32 13.74
CA ASP A 84 -40.08 6.14 13.03
C ASP A 84 -39.90 7.64 13.28
N ALA A 85 -39.53 8.39 12.24
CA ALA A 85 -39.78 9.83 12.18
C ALA A 85 -39.79 10.31 10.72
N ASP A 86 -40.98 10.67 10.24
CA ASP A 86 -41.20 11.51 9.06
C ASP A 86 -40.19 12.66 8.97
N ALA A 87 -39.26 12.60 8.00
CA ALA A 87 -38.44 13.73 7.54
C ALA A 87 -37.88 13.46 6.13
N PRO A 88 -37.68 14.50 5.30
CA PRO A 88 -37.74 14.41 3.85
C PRO A 88 -36.45 13.85 3.21
N VAL A 89 -36.65 13.16 2.08
CA VAL A 89 -35.64 12.57 1.21
C VAL A 89 -34.61 13.61 0.76
N GLU A 90 -33.36 13.50 1.23
CA GLU A 90 -32.20 14.14 0.63
C GLU A 90 -31.56 13.13 -0.34
N GLU A 91 -31.70 13.42 -1.64
CA GLU A 91 -30.98 12.77 -2.72
C GLU A 91 -29.48 13.12 -2.69
N GLY A 92 -28.60 12.14 -2.96
CA GLY A 92 -27.35 12.40 -3.66
C GLY A 92 -26.05 12.17 -2.90
N SER A 93 -25.61 10.90 -2.81
CA SER A 93 -24.17 10.60 -2.88
C SER A 93 -23.89 10.01 -4.25
N ALA A 94 -23.75 10.89 -5.24
CA ALA A 94 -23.16 10.50 -6.51
C ALA A 94 -21.71 10.12 -6.23
N GLY A 95 -21.33 8.87 -6.53
CA GLY A 95 -19.91 8.49 -6.56
C GLY A 95 -19.11 9.45 -7.44
N PRO A 96 -17.78 9.52 -7.26
CA PRO A 96 -16.93 10.43 -8.03
C PRO A 96 -17.21 10.29 -9.53
N ASP A 97 -17.34 11.42 -10.23
CA ASP A 97 -17.61 11.44 -11.67
C ASP A 97 -16.52 10.60 -12.37
N PRO A 98 -16.86 9.68 -13.29
CA PRO A 98 -15.86 8.95 -14.08
C PRO A 98 -14.82 9.86 -14.76
N ALA A 99 -15.15 11.12 -15.06
CA ALA A 99 -14.18 12.11 -15.54
C ALA A 99 -13.09 12.43 -14.49
N ASP A 100 -13.48 12.59 -13.22
CA ASP A 100 -12.58 12.87 -12.10
C ASP A 100 -11.63 11.69 -11.83
N VAL A 101 -12.12 10.46 -12.01
CA VAL A 101 -11.31 9.24 -11.84
C VAL A 101 -10.16 9.19 -12.84
N ALA A 102 -10.42 9.52 -14.11
CA ALA A 102 -9.37 9.52 -15.14
C ALA A 102 -8.30 10.60 -14.87
N ASP A 103 -8.71 11.76 -14.35
CA ASP A 103 -7.80 12.85 -14.01
C ASP A 103 -6.92 12.51 -12.79
N VAL A 104 -7.50 11.94 -11.74
CA VAL A 104 -6.75 11.44 -10.57
C VAL A 104 -5.76 10.35 -10.98
N VAL A 105 -6.17 9.38 -11.81
CA VAL A 105 -5.26 8.32 -12.29
C VAL A 105 -4.12 8.93 -13.10
N ARG A 106 -4.39 9.95 -13.91
CA ARG A 106 -3.35 10.63 -14.72
C ARG A 106 -2.35 11.38 -13.85
N ASP A 107 -2.82 12.05 -12.81
CA ASP A 107 -1.97 12.75 -11.84
C ASP A 107 -1.04 11.76 -11.11
N VAL A 108 -1.59 10.63 -10.64
CA VAL A 108 -0.81 9.58 -9.97
C VAL A 108 0.21 8.92 -10.90
N ILE A 109 -0.12 8.73 -12.19
CA ILE A 109 0.84 8.22 -13.18
C ILE A 109 1.94 9.24 -13.44
N GLY A 110 1.61 10.54 -13.52
CA GLY A 110 2.56 11.63 -13.77
C GLY A 110 3.38 11.39 -15.04
N THR A 111 4.70 11.32 -14.91
CA THR A 111 5.63 10.99 -16.01
C THR A 111 5.95 9.49 -16.11
N GLY A 112 5.33 8.66 -15.28
CA GLY A 112 5.50 7.21 -15.24
C GLY A 112 4.79 6.48 -16.38
N ARG A 113 4.99 5.16 -16.43
CA ARG A 113 4.35 4.25 -17.41
C ARG A 113 2.99 3.71 -16.94
N GLY A 114 2.71 3.75 -15.64
CA GLY A 114 1.48 3.24 -15.08
C GLY A 114 1.45 3.33 -13.56
N ALA A 115 0.30 3.01 -12.97
CA ALA A 115 0.04 3.04 -11.54
C ALA A 115 -0.49 1.68 -11.07
N LEU A 116 -0.03 1.23 -9.89
CA LEU A 116 -0.54 0.01 -9.26
C LEU A 116 -1.83 0.30 -8.50
N LEU A 117 -2.74 -0.68 -8.39
CA LEU A 117 -4.00 -0.52 -7.65
C LEU A 117 -3.78 -0.08 -6.20
N THR A 118 -2.72 -0.57 -5.57
CA THR A 118 -2.33 -0.21 -4.20
C THR A 118 -1.95 1.26 -4.06
N GLY A 119 -1.35 1.86 -5.10
CA GLY A 119 -1.00 3.28 -5.12
C GLY A 119 -2.18 4.19 -5.44
N LEU A 120 -3.20 3.68 -6.14
CA LEU A 120 -4.41 4.42 -6.48
C LEU A 120 -5.44 4.48 -5.34
N ARG A 121 -5.33 3.60 -4.33
CA ARG A 121 -6.26 3.52 -3.21
C ARG A 121 -6.43 4.86 -2.46
N GLY A 122 -5.31 5.47 -2.06
CA GLY A 122 -5.32 6.75 -1.34
C GLY A 122 -5.89 7.91 -2.16
N PRO A 123 -5.36 8.17 -3.37
CA PRO A 123 -5.84 9.24 -4.25
C PRO A 123 -7.32 9.14 -4.64
N LEU A 124 -7.84 7.91 -4.81
CA LEU A 124 -9.26 7.69 -5.11
C LEU A 124 -10.15 7.58 -3.87
N GLY A 125 -9.59 7.69 -2.65
CA GLY A 125 -10.33 7.52 -1.40
C GLY A 125 -10.97 6.13 -1.23
N ALA A 126 -10.48 5.13 -1.95
CA ALA A 126 -11.09 3.81 -1.97
C ALA A 126 -10.74 2.98 -0.73
N ALA A 127 -11.73 2.24 -0.22
CA ALA A 127 -11.57 1.38 0.94
C ALA A 127 -10.57 0.25 0.69
N ASP A 128 -10.57 -0.36 -0.50
CA ASP A 128 -9.67 -1.45 -0.86
C ASP A 128 -9.36 -1.49 -2.39
N THR A 129 -8.58 -2.48 -2.83
CA THR A 129 -8.25 -2.65 -4.26
C THR A 129 -9.42 -3.13 -5.12
N ARG A 130 -10.50 -3.63 -4.51
CA ARG A 130 -11.72 -4.02 -5.21
C ARG A 130 -12.55 -2.79 -5.53
N ALA A 131 -12.75 -1.89 -4.57
CA ALA A 131 -13.38 -0.58 -4.77
C ALA A 131 -12.64 0.23 -5.84
N VAL A 132 -11.30 0.26 -5.81
CA VAL A 132 -10.51 0.88 -6.91
C VAL A 132 -10.84 0.27 -8.26
N ARG A 133 -10.96 -1.07 -8.34
CA ARG A 133 -11.28 -1.76 -9.60
C ARG A 133 -12.69 -1.39 -10.08
N GLU A 134 -13.67 -1.30 -9.17
CA GLU A 134 -15.04 -0.90 -9.50
C GLU A 134 -15.10 0.55 -10.01
N CYS A 135 -14.35 1.48 -9.38
CA CYS A 135 -14.24 2.87 -9.88
C CYS A 135 -13.59 2.95 -11.27
N LEU A 136 -12.53 2.16 -11.51
CA LEU A 136 -11.87 2.11 -12.81
C LEU A 136 -12.78 1.49 -13.89
N ASP A 137 -13.54 0.46 -13.54
CA ASP A 137 -14.50 -0.19 -14.45
C ASP A 137 -15.65 0.76 -14.82
N ALA A 138 -16.18 1.50 -13.84
CA ALA A 138 -17.17 2.55 -14.06
C ALA A 138 -16.66 3.68 -14.98
N ALA A 139 -15.36 3.98 -14.90
CA ALA A 139 -14.67 4.93 -15.78
C ALA A 139 -14.23 4.32 -17.14
N GLY A 140 -14.46 3.02 -17.37
CA GLY A 140 -14.06 2.31 -18.58
C GLY A 140 -12.54 2.13 -18.75
N ILE A 141 -11.79 2.16 -17.65
CA ILE A 141 -10.32 2.06 -17.64
C ILE A 141 -9.91 0.61 -17.33
N PRO A 142 -9.25 -0.11 -18.27
CA PRO A 142 -8.91 -1.51 -18.07
C PRO A 142 -7.74 -1.70 -17.08
N VAL A 143 -7.85 -2.74 -16.25
CA VAL A 143 -6.81 -3.15 -15.28
C VAL A 143 -6.01 -4.33 -15.83
N ARG A 144 -4.68 -4.21 -15.88
CA ARG A 144 -3.76 -5.26 -16.33
C ARG A 144 -3.08 -5.97 -15.14
N PRO A 145 -2.87 -7.29 -15.18
CA PRO A 145 -2.30 -8.06 -14.05
C PRO A 145 -0.78 -7.93 -13.85
N GLY A 146 -0.06 -7.16 -14.67
CA GLY A 146 1.42 -7.11 -14.66
C GLY A 146 2.00 -5.77 -15.09
N VAL A 147 1.50 -4.67 -14.54
CA VAL A 147 2.03 -3.33 -14.79
C VAL A 147 3.32 -3.15 -14.01
N ARG A 148 4.39 -2.75 -14.70
CA ARG A 148 5.68 -2.43 -14.10
C ARG A 148 5.78 -0.94 -13.84
N THR A 149 6.00 -0.58 -12.58
CA THR A 149 6.20 0.80 -12.12
C THR A 149 7.53 0.92 -11.37
N SER A 150 7.93 2.13 -11.01
CA SER A 150 9.10 2.34 -10.13
C SER A 150 8.91 1.72 -8.73
N GLY A 151 7.66 1.58 -8.28
CA GLY A 151 7.28 0.99 -7.00
C GLY A 151 7.14 -0.54 -7.00
N GLY A 152 7.32 -1.21 -8.15
CA GLY A 152 7.27 -2.67 -8.24
C GLY A 152 6.49 -3.18 -9.46
N ASN A 153 6.01 -4.42 -9.36
CA ASN A 153 5.22 -5.09 -10.39
C ASN A 153 3.94 -5.65 -9.77
N GLY A 154 2.80 -5.47 -10.43
CA GLY A 154 1.54 -6.03 -9.98
C GLY A 154 0.34 -5.54 -10.81
N PRO A 155 -0.88 -5.81 -10.33
CA PRO A 155 -2.10 -5.32 -10.97
C PRO A 155 -2.16 -3.79 -10.97
N GLY A 156 -2.49 -3.20 -12.12
CA GLY A 156 -2.51 -1.75 -12.27
C GLY A 156 -3.06 -1.28 -13.60
N VAL A 157 -2.99 0.03 -13.81
CA VAL A 157 -3.41 0.73 -15.03
C VAL A 157 -2.17 1.21 -15.78
N HIS A 158 -2.13 0.98 -17.10
CA HIS A 158 -1.08 1.52 -17.95
C HIS A 158 -1.48 2.90 -18.46
N ARG A 159 -0.51 3.80 -18.68
CA ARG A 159 -0.77 5.17 -19.17
C ARG A 159 -1.58 5.18 -20.47
N ASP A 160 -1.29 4.25 -21.37
CA ASP A 160 -1.95 4.15 -22.68
C ASP A 160 -3.43 3.75 -22.58
N ASP A 161 -3.85 3.21 -21.45
CA ASP A 161 -5.22 2.79 -21.19
C ASP A 161 -6.07 3.91 -20.58
N VAL A 162 -5.47 5.04 -20.21
CA VAL A 162 -6.18 6.18 -19.62
C VAL A 162 -6.69 7.10 -20.73
N PRO A 163 -8.00 7.41 -20.78
CA PRO A 163 -8.54 8.30 -21.80
C PRO A 163 -7.87 9.69 -21.71
N THR A 164 -7.59 10.27 -22.89
CA THR A 164 -7.03 11.63 -23.01
C THR A 164 -8.12 12.64 -22.62
N PRO A 165 -7.81 13.72 -21.88
CA PRO A 165 -8.82 14.67 -21.47
C PRO A 165 -9.49 15.29 -22.70
N ARG A 166 -10.82 15.41 -22.65
CA ARG A 166 -11.58 16.10 -23.69
C ARG A 166 -11.14 17.57 -23.70
N PRO A 167 -10.86 18.19 -24.86
CA PRO A 167 -10.51 19.59 -24.90
C PRO A 167 -11.64 20.41 -24.26
N ALA A 168 -11.27 21.28 -23.30
CA ALA A 168 -12.22 22.21 -22.71
C ALA A 168 -12.86 23.06 -23.81
N PRO A 169 -14.18 23.36 -23.73
CA PRO A 169 -14.79 24.29 -24.66
C PRO A 169 -14.05 25.63 -24.55
N ALA A 170 -13.51 26.09 -25.67
CA ALA A 170 -12.85 27.39 -25.72
C ALA A 170 -13.86 28.46 -25.28
N ASP A 171 -13.51 29.24 -24.26
CA ASP A 171 -14.26 30.43 -23.89
C ASP A 171 -14.33 31.36 -25.10
N THR A 172 -15.47 31.34 -25.78
CA THR A 172 -15.81 32.35 -26.79
C THR A 172 -16.02 33.66 -26.04
N PRO A 173 -15.20 34.71 -26.24
CA PRO A 173 -15.50 36.00 -25.64
C PRO A 173 -16.80 36.52 -26.25
N VAL A 174 -17.79 36.74 -25.39
CA VAL A 174 -19.09 37.31 -25.73
C VAL A 174 -18.87 38.74 -26.21
N GLY A 175 -18.78 38.91 -27.52
CA GLY A 175 -18.71 40.21 -28.18
C GLY A 175 -20.07 40.91 -28.08
N VAL A 176 -20.18 41.79 -27.09
CA VAL A 176 -20.99 43.03 -27.02
C VAL A 176 -22.16 43.12 -28.02
N VAL A 177 -23.36 42.96 -27.48
CA VAL A 177 -24.60 43.48 -28.07
C VAL A 177 -24.57 45.01 -27.94
N ALA A 178 -24.22 45.71 -29.01
CA ALA A 178 -24.58 47.11 -29.18
C ALA A 178 -25.93 47.17 -29.90
N ALA A 179 -26.96 47.48 -29.13
CA ALA A 179 -28.28 47.80 -29.65
C ALA A 179 -28.27 49.20 -30.29
N GLY A 180 -28.84 49.30 -31.49
CA GLY A 180 -29.56 50.48 -31.96
C GLY A 180 -28.76 51.56 -32.69
N GLU A 181 -28.82 51.54 -34.01
CA GLU A 181 -28.87 52.78 -34.80
C GLU A 181 -29.69 52.52 -36.08
N VAL A 182 -30.96 52.92 -36.05
CA VAL A 182 -31.74 53.19 -37.26
C VAL A 182 -32.34 54.57 -37.07
N ALA A 183 -31.82 55.56 -37.78
CA ALA A 183 -32.45 56.86 -37.96
C ALA A 183 -32.19 57.33 -39.41
N ASP A 184 -33.17 57.04 -40.25
CA ASP A 184 -33.44 57.70 -41.51
C ASP A 184 -33.54 59.23 -41.33
N ALA A 185 -32.87 59.99 -42.21
CA ALA A 185 -33.14 61.42 -42.41
C ALA A 185 -32.81 61.85 -43.86
N ASN A 186 -33.78 61.63 -44.75
CA ASN A 186 -34.37 62.55 -45.74
C ASN A 186 -33.51 63.63 -46.47
N ASN A 187 -33.63 63.61 -47.81
CA ASN A 187 -33.65 64.67 -48.84
C ASN A 187 -32.75 65.92 -48.77
N GLY A 188 -31.99 66.09 -49.86
CA GLY A 188 -31.52 67.36 -50.44
C GLY A 188 -31.12 67.17 -51.91
#